data_AF-A0A4Q6B9R0-F1
#
_entry.id   AF-A0A4Q6B9R0-F1
#
_cell.length_a   1.000
_cell.length_b   1.000
_cell.length_c   1.000
_cell.angle_alpha   90.00
_cell.angle_beta   90.00
_cell.angle_gamma   90.00
#
_symmetry.space_group_name_H-M   'P 1'
#
loop_
_entity.id
_entity.type
_entity.pdbx_description
1 polymer ?
#
loop_
_entity_poly.entity_id
_entity_poly.type
_entity_poly.pdbx_seq_one_letter_code
_entity_poly.pdbx_strand_id
1 'polypeptide(L)'
;MLKTLGFVVSTTVLLSACGQGKAPQTSESKAIVTSAQAEEAFEIVKAIDYIPFNYIVDGCYARSLYMSMELAAQGIPSSAHYIYGYLQPTDEVSWSYHVAPLLKITGQEAWILDPAFEVEPLRLSAWIKKNNSQGRYTTEVKAGSAYFDQTGRTSEFDANHLIQNFREMPTFLTSDIASACTTMYNYIPEQDQTSAESRAQRSKLLTQTQVLVGALEELGKLENDGGSYDANSACERAVGL
;
A
#
# COMPACT_ATOMS: atom_id res chain seq x y z
N MET A 1 46.57 3.89 -74.40
CA MET A 1 47.17 3.33 -73.18
C MET A 1 46.18 3.53 -72.04
N LEU A 2 45.44 2.48 -71.69
CA LEU A 2 44.29 2.53 -70.78
C LEU A 2 44.77 2.51 -69.32
N LYS A 3 44.32 3.48 -68.52
CA LYS A 3 44.61 3.61 -67.08
C LYS A 3 43.69 2.69 -66.27
N THR A 4 44.26 1.90 -65.38
CA THR A 4 43.57 1.04 -64.40
C THR A 4 43.08 1.89 -63.22
N LEU A 5 41.78 1.78 -62.89
CA LEU A 5 41.17 2.37 -61.71
C LEU A 5 40.96 1.25 -60.67
N GLY A 6 41.66 1.31 -59.54
CA GLY A 6 41.51 0.38 -58.42
C GLY A 6 40.41 0.85 -57.47
N PHE A 7 39.41 0.01 -57.24
CA PHE A 7 38.38 0.20 -56.20
C PHE A 7 38.84 -0.48 -54.91
N VAL A 8 38.91 0.27 -53.81
CA VAL A 8 39.11 -0.26 -52.45
C VAL A 8 37.73 -0.56 -51.87
N VAL A 9 37.44 -1.84 -51.62
CA VAL A 9 36.24 -2.30 -50.92
C VAL A 9 36.54 -2.28 -49.42
N SER A 10 35.94 -1.33 -48.71
CA SER A 10 35.99 -1.27 -47.24
C SER A 10 34.94 -2.23 -46.66
N THR A 11 35.39 -3.33 -46.07
CA THR A 11 34.53 -4.33 -45.43
C THR A 11 34.23 -3.89 -43.99
N THR A 12 33.06 -3.29 -43.77
CA THR A 12 32.56 -3.02 -42.41
C THR A 12 31.96 -4.31 -41.85
N VAL A 13 32.65 -4.93 -40.88
CA VAL A 13 32.13 -6.07 -40.12
C VAL A 13 31.21 -5.52 -39.02
N LEU A 14 29.90 -5.65 -39.21
CA LEU A 14 28.92 -5.45 -38.16
C LEU A 14 28.80 -6.75 -37.35
N LEU A 15 29.39 -6.78 -36.16
CA LEU A 15 29.14 -7.79 -35.15
C LEU A 15 27.74 -7.56 -34.57
N SER A 16 26.75 -8.27 -35.10
CA SER A 16 25.45 -8.42 -34.43
C SER A 16 25.64 -9.35 -33.23
N ALA A 17 25.85 -8.76 -32.05
CA ALA A 17 25.71 -9.45 -30.79
C ALA A 17 24.21 -9.76 -30.57
N CYS A 18 23.84 -11.04 -30.60
CA CYS A 18 22.57 -11.51 -30.08
C CYS A 18 22.59 -11.41 -28.54
N GLY A 19 22.44 -10.19 -28.03
CA GLY A 19 21.99 -9.98 -26.66
C GLY A 19 20.54 -10.43 -26.60
N GLN A 20 20.29 -11.56 -25.94
CA GLN A 20 18.96 -11.92 -25.47
C GLN A 20 18.54 -10.87 -24.45
N GLY A 21 18.01 -9.75 -24.93
CA GLY A 21 17.21 -8.85 -24.14
C GLY A 21 15.99 -9.65 -23.69
N LYS A 22 16.00 -10.13 -22.44
CA LYS A 22 14.75 -10.42 -21.75
C LYS A 22 13.97 -9.11 -21.76
N ALA A 23 12.91 -9.05 -22.57
CA ALA A 23 11.89 -8.04 -22.41
C ALA A 23 11.50 -8.04 -20.92
N PRO A 24 11.32 -6.87 -20.28
CA PRO A 24 10.73 -6.84 -18.95
C PRO A 24 9.36 -7.50 -19.08
N GLN A 25 9.18 -8.64 -18.41
CA GLN A 25 7.86 -9.22 -18.32
C GLN A 25 7.05 -8.26 -17.46
N THR A 26 6.28 -7.41 -18.11
CA THR A 26 5.27 -6.56 -17.48
C THR A 26 4.28 -7.48 -16.77
N SER A 27 4.46 -7.62 -15.46
CA SER A 27 3.65 -8.38 -14.52
C SER A 27 2.26 -7.74 -14.31
N GLU A 28 1.65 -7.22 -15.36
CA GLU A 28 0.55 -6.26 -15.27
C GLU A 28 -0.84 -6.85 -14.97
N SER A 29 -0.99 -8.15 -14.68
CA SER A 29 -2.32 -8.75 -14.70
C SER A 29 -2.81 -9.47 -13.46
N LYS A 30 -2.13 -9.39 -12.30
CA LYS A 30 -2.66 -10.04 -11.09
C LYS A 30 -2.50 -9.28 -9.76
N ALA A 31 -3.59 -9.18 -8.99
CA ALA A 31 -3.65 -8.95 -7.54
C ALA A 31 -3.82 -10.26 -6.77
N ILE A 32 -3.64 -11.33 -7.54
CA ILE A 32 -2.91 -12.50 -7.15
C ILE A 32 -1.42 -12.26 -7.48
N VAL A 33 -0.63 -11.79 -6.52
CA VAL A 33 0.78 -11.49 -6.75
C VAL A 33 1.64 -12.75 -6.94
N THR A 34 2.79 -12.59 -7.59
CA THR A 34 3.86 -13.60 -7.56
C THR A 34 4.53 -13.61 -6.18
N SER A 35 5.28 -14.68 -5.85
CA SER A 35 6.05 -14.71 -4.60
C SER A 35 7.06 -13.57 -4.51
N ALA A 36 7.73 -13.23 -5.62
CA ALA A 36 8.67 -12.11 -5.67
C ALA A 36 7.99 -10.76 -5.39
N GLN A 37 6.80 -10.51 -5.96
CA GLN A 37 6.02 -9.31 -5.65
C GLN A 37 5.51 -9.31 -4.20
N ALA A 38 5.21 -10.46 -3.61
CA ALA A 38 4.81 -10.55 -2.21
C ALA A 38 6.00 -10.24 -1.26
N GLU A 39 7.20 -10.69 -1.61
CA GLU A 39 8.45 -10.34 -0.90
C GLU A 39 8.76 -8.85 -1.04
N GLU A 40 8.65 -8.28 -2.25
CA GLU A 40 8.84 -6.85 -2.48
C GLU A 40 7.83 -6.00 -1.70
N ALA A 41 6.55 -6.39 -1.72
CA ALA A 41 5.50 -5.72 -0.95
C ALA A 41 5.79 -5.72 0.55
N PHE A 42 6.34 -6.83 1.05
CA PHE A 42 6.75 -6.92 2.44
C PHE A 42 7.89 -5.95 2.77
N GLU A 43 8.95 -5.90 1.95
CA GLU A 43 10.07 -4.99 2.18
C GLU A 43 9.63 -3.52 2.13
N ILE A 44 8.71 -3.17 1.22
CA ILE A 44 8.09 -1.83 1.16
C ILE A 44 7.39 -1.51 2.49
N VAL A 45 6.47 -2.38 2.94
CA VAL A 45 5.69 -2.14 4.15
C VAL A 45 6.57 -2.10 5.41
N LYS A 46 7.58 -2.98 5.48
CA LYS A 46 8.55 -3.02 6.59
C LYS A 46 9.39 -1.76 6.68
N ALA A 47 9.67 -1.10 5.56
CA ALA A 47 10.46 0.13 5.52
C ALA A 47 9.68 1.39 5.94
N ILE A 48 8.35 1.30 6.09
CA ILE A 48 7.52 2.43 6.52
C ILE A 48 7.86 2.79 7.97
N ASP A 49 8.50 3.94 8.17
CA ASP A 49 8.88 4.46 9.50
C ASP A 49 8.11 5.75 9.88
N TYR A 50 7.24 6.23 9.01
CA TYR A 50 6.57 7.52 9.15
C TYR A 50 5.12 7.44 9.66
N ILE A 51 4.60 6.22 9.92
CA ILE A 51 3.29 6.00 10.56
C ILE A 51 3.45 5.26 11.90
N PRO A 52 2.53 5.43 12.85
CA PRO A 52 2.65 4.90 14.21
C PRO A 52 2.26 3.43 14.35
N PHE A 53 3.12 2.48 13.96
CA PHE A 53 2.84 1.05 14.14
C PHE A 53 2.81 0.60 15.60
N ASN A 54 3.57 1.26 16.49
CA ASN A 54 3.62 0.89 17.90
C ASN A 54 2.39 1.35 18.70
N TYR A 55 1.59 2.27 18.14
CA TYR A 55 0.32 2.68 18.73
C TYR A 55 -0.80 1.79 18.18
N ILE A 56 -1.04 0.67 18.87
CA ILE A 56 -2.01 -0.34 18.43
C ILE A 56 -3.44 -0.07 18.93
N VAL A 57 -3.64 0.90 19.83
CA VAL A 57 -4.94 1.16 20.47
C VAL A 57 -6.04 1.49 19.45
N ASP A 58 -5.70 2.24 18.41
CA ASP A 58 -6.60 2.60 17.30
C ASP A 58 -5.79 2.86 16.00
N GLY A 59 -6.45 3.22 14.90
CA GLY A 59 -5.84 3.70 13.66
C GLY A 59 -5.49 2.62 12.64
N CYS A 60 -5.98 1.39 12.82
CA CYS A 60 -5.70 0.27 11.90
C CYS A 60 -6.13 0.58 10.46
N TYR A 61 -7.28 1.22 10.27
CA TYR A 61 -7.82 1.67 8.99
C TYR A 61 -6.87 2.65 8.27
N ALA A 62 -6.33 3.62 8.99
CA ALA A 62 -5.40 4.61 8.43
C ALA A 62 -4.03 3.99 8.13
N ARG A 63 -3.51 3.11 9.00
CA ARG A 63 -2.28 2.35 8.70
C ARG A 63 -2.46 1.47 7.47
N SER A 64 -3.59 0.77 7.38
CA SER A 64 -3.91 -0.08 6.22
C SER A 64 -3.97 0.72 4.93
N LEU A 65 -4.54 1.93 4.94
CA LEU A 65 -4.56 2.79 3.77
C LEU A 65 -3.15 3.19 3.34
N TYR A 66 -2.30 3.68 4.25
CA TYR A 66 -0.93 4.07 3.93
C TYR A 66 -0.10 2.91 3.39
N MET A 67 -0.21 1.72 4.00
CA MET A 67 0.47 0.54 3.47
C MET A 67 -0.01 0.22 2.05
N SER A 68 -1.32 0.28 1.78
CA SER A 68 -1.84 0.09 0.42
C SER A 68 -1.40 1.17 -0.57
N MET A 69 -1.28 2.44 -0.13
CA MET A 69 -0.77 3.53 -0.98
C MET A 69 0.69 3.29 -1.38
N GLU A 70 1.53 2.86 -0.45
CA GLU A 70 2.94 2.52 -0.72
C GLU A 70 3.07 1.38 -1.73
N LEU A 71 2.27 0.31 -1.57
CA LEU A 71 2.20 -0.78 -2.55
C LEU A 71 1.72 -0.28 -3.91
N ALA A 72 0.67 0.55 -3.91
CA ALA A 72 0.08 1.09 -5.12
C ALA A 72 1.05 2.00 -5.90
N ALA A 73 1.87 2.79 -5.20
CA ALA A 73 2.90 3.63 -5.79
C ALA A 73 3.97 2.81 -6.54
N GLN A 74 4.14 1.53 -6.19
CA GLN A 74 5.00 0.57 -6.89
C GLN A 74 4.24 -0.29 -7.92
N GLY A 75 2.97 0.02 -8.19
CA GLY A 75 2.12 -0.77 -9.09
C GLY A 75 1.72 -2.15 -8.52
N ILE A 76 1.92 -2.37 -7.22
CA ILE A 76 1.53 -3.60 -6.54
C ILE A 76 0.09 -3.44 -6.03
N PRO A 77 -0.87 -4.23 -6.53
CA PRO A 77 -2.22 -4.18 -6.01
C PRO A 77 -2.34 -4.83 -4.64
N SER A 78 -3.25 -4.30 -3.82
CA SER A 78 -3.63 -4.89 -2.54
C SER A 78 -5.15 -4.96 -2.38
N SER A 79 -5.60 -5.97 -1.63
CA SER A 79 -6.90 -5.94 -0.95
C SER A 79 -6.70 -5.53 0.50
N ALA A 80 -7.78 -5.28 1.24
CA ALA A 80 -7.79 -5.14 2.69
C ALA A 80 -8.65 -6.24 3.29
N HIS A 81 -8.20 -6.87 4.38
CA HIS A 81 -8.98 -7.87 5.10
C HIS A 81 -9.43 -7.30 6.44
N TYR A 82 -10.75 -7.25 6.63
CA TYR A 82 -11.38 -6.81 7.86
C TYR A 82 -11.82 -8.02 8.67
N ILE A 83 -11.62 -7.94 9.98
CA ILE A 83 -12.21 -8.84 10.96
C ILE A 83 -13.04 -8.02 11.94
N TYR A 84 -14.28 -8.43 12.18
CA TYR A 84 -15.24 -7.74 13.06
C TYR A 84 -15.66 -8.66 14.20
N GLY A 85 -15.75 -8.12 15.40
CA GLY A 85 -16.15 -8.88 16.60
C GLY A 85 -15.59 -8.23 17.86
N TYR A 86 -15.65 -8.94 18.99
CA TYR A 86 -14.90 -8.54 20.18
C TYR A 86 -13.50 -9.18 20.08
N LEU A 87 -12.51 -8.35 19.71
CA LEU A 87 -11.12 -8.72 19.48
C LEU A 87 -10.26 -8.24 20.65
N GLN A 88 -9.29 -9.06 21.07
CA GLN A 88 -8.45 -8.76 22.23
C GLN A 88 -6.99 -9.13 21.95
N PRO A 89 -6.30 -8.37 21.09
CA PRO A 89 -4.92 -8.65 20.67
C PRO A 89 -3.91 -8.73 21.83
N THR A 90 -4.14 -7.96 22.90
CA THR A 90 -3.39 -8.00 24.16
C THR A 90 -4.38 -7.90 25.31
N ASP A 91 -3.91 -8.07 26.56
CA ASP A 91 -4.79 -8.00 27.73
C ASP A 91 -5.32 -6.57 27.98
N GLU A 92 -4.63 -5.55 27.45
CA GLU A 92 -4.92 -4.13 27.66
C GLU A 92 -5.69 -3.48 26.51
N VAL A 93 -5.70 -4.09 25.32
CA VAL A 93 -6.29 -3.51 24.12
C VAL A 93 -7.41 -4.40 23.61
N SER A 94 -8.55 -3.79 23.32
CA SER A 94 -9.67 -4.46 22.67
C SER A 94 -10.18 -3.63 21.50
N TRP A 95 -10.66 -4.31 20.47
CA TRP A 95 -11.20 -3.69 19.27
C TRP A 95 -12.55 -4.29 18.90
N SER A 96 -13.40 -3.47 18.27
CA SER A 96 -14.63 -3.95 17.60
C SER A 96 -14.35 -4.46 16.18
N TYR A 97 -13.21 -4.08 15.59
CA TYR A 97 -12.71 -4.59 14.32
C TYR A 97 -11.20 -4.32 14.16
N HIS A 98 -10.56 -5.04 13.24
CA HIS A 98 -9.18 -4.78 12.81
C HIS A 98 -9.08 -4.97 11.29
N VAL A 99 -8.12 -4.27 10.67
CA VAL A 99 -7.88 -4.34 9.23
C VAL A 99 -6.41 -4.22 8.91
N ALA A 100 -5.98 -4.95 7.88
CA ALA A 100 -4.65 -4.85 7.29
C ALA A 100 -4.67 -5.24 5.79
N PRO A 101 -3.67 -4.82 5.00
CA PRO A 101 -3.52 -5.23 3.62
C PRO A 101 -3.37 -6.73 3.46
N LEU A 102 -4.04 -7.26 2.44
CA LEU A 102 -4.09 -8.67 2.06
C LEU A 102 -3.53 -8.84 0.66
N LEU A 103 -2.54 -9.72 0.53
CA LEU A 103 -1.97 -10.14 -0.74
C LEU A 103 -2.33 -11.60 -1.02
N LYS A 104 -3.08 -11.85 -2.10
CA LYS A 104 -3.29 -13.22 -2.55
C LYS A 104 -2.07 -13.66 -3.35
N ILE A 105 -1.44 -14.77 -2.96
CA ILE A 105 -0.30 -15.32 -3.70
C ILE A 105 -0.79 -16.51 -4.55
N THR A 106 -0.34 -16.58 -5.81
CA THR A 106 -0.76 -17.66 -6.72
C THR A 106 -0.43 -19.04 -6.13
N GLY A 107 -1.44 -19.90 -5.96
CA GLY A 107 -1.26 -21.26 -5.46
C GLY A 107 -0.91 -21.36 -3.97
N GLN A 108 -0.99 -20.25 -3.22
CA GLN A 108 -0.66 -20.21 -1.79
C GLN A 108 -1.78 -19.56 -0.97
N GLU A 109 -1.69 -19.72 0.35
CA GLU A 109 -2.49 -18.94 1.29
C GLU A 109 -2.17 -17.45 1.12
N ALA A 110 -3.17 -16.59 1.32
CA ALA A 110 -2.93 -15.15 1.27
C ALA A 110 -2.11 -14.70 2.49
N TRP A 111 -1.32 -13.64 2.28
CA TRP A 111 -0.56 -12.99 3.33
C TRP A 111 -1.23 -11.71 3.77
N ILE A 112 -1.12 -11.42 5.05
CA ILE A 112 -1.46 -10.14 5.66
C ILE A 112 -0.15 -9.41 5.98
N LEU A 113 -0.08 -8.14 5.62
CA LEU A 113 1.02 -7.26 5.98
C LEU A 113 0.58 -6.37 7.14
N ASP A 114 1.07 -6.64 8.36
CA ASP A 114 0.63 -5.91 9.55
C ASP A 114 1.77 -5.72 10.56
N PRO A 115 2.64 -4.71 10.35
CA PRO A 115 3.75 -4.41 11.26
C PRO A 115 3.33 -4.00 12.68
N ALA A 116 2.05 -3.65 12.90
CA ALA A 116 1.53 -3.42 14.25
C ALA A 116 1.42 -4.74 15.05
N PHE A 117 1.40 -5.88 14.36
CA PHE A 117 1.41 -7.20 14.97
C PHE A 117 2.72 -7.94 14.81
N GLU A 118 3.26 -8.01 13.60
CA GLU A 118 4.46 -8.79 13.30
C GLU A 118 5.32 -8.08 12.27
N VAL A 119 6.62 -8.14 12.48
CA VAL A 119 7.60 -7.58 11.54
C VAL A 119 7.77 -8.42 10.28
N GLU A 120 7.13 -9.59 10.18
CA GLU A 120 7.13 -10.51 9.04
C GLU A 120 5.70 -10.76 8.54
N PRO A 121 5.49 -11.13 7.25
CA PRO A 121 4.15 -11.39 6.72
C PRO A 121 3.47 -12.53 7.47
N LEU A 122 2.20 -12.32 7.80
CA LEU A 122 1.38 -13.34 8.43
C LEU A 122 0.55 -14.09 7.40
N ARG A 123 0.44 -15.40 7.53
CA ARG A 123 -0.64 -16.14 6.86
C ARG A 123 -1.98 -15.63 7.37
N LEU A 124 -2.99 -15.53 6.49
CA LEU A 124 -4.32 -15.04 6.87
C LEU A 124 -4.88 -15.77 8.11
N SER A 125 -4.77 -17.10 8.16
CA SER A 125 -5.23 -17.88 9.32
C SER A 125 -4.49 -17.54 10.62
N ALA A 126 -3.18 -17.26 10.54
CA ALA A 126 -2.38 -16.85 11.69
C ALA A 126 -2.76 -15.44 12.18
N TRP A 127 -2.98 -14.51 11.25
CA TRP A 127 -3.44 -13.15 11.57
C TRP A 127 -4.83 -13.15 12.22
N ILE A 128 -5.79 -13.92 11.68
CA ILE A 128 -7.13 -14.08 12.29
C ILE A 128 -7.01 -14.61 13.73
N LYS A 129 -6.14 -15.62 13.94
CA LYS A 129 -5.90 -16.16 15.29
C LYS A 129 -5.28 -15.11 16.23
N LYS A 130 -4.35 -14.29 15.74
CA LYS A 130 -3.65 -13.27 16.53
C LYS A 130 -4.55 -12.13 16.99
N ASN A 131 -5.62 -11.83 16.25
CA ASN A 131 -6.68 -10.92 16.69
C ASN A 131 -7.44 -11.41 17.95
N ASN A 132 -7.30 -12.70 18.31
CA ASN A 132 -7.78 -13.28 19.57
C ASN A 132 -9.24 -12.93 19.90
N SER A 133 -10.15 -13.28 18.99
CA SER A 133 -11.58 -13.03 19.21
C SER A 133 -12.12 -13.84 20.39
N GLN A 134 -12.80 -13.17 21.32
CA GLN A 134 -13.41 -13.80 22.50
C GLN A 134 -14.86 -14.28 22.23
N GLY A 135 -15.18 -14.63 20.99
CA GLY A 135 -16.53 -15.03 20.60
C GLY A 135 -16.71 -15.23 19.10
N ARG A 136 -17.93 -14.94 18.62
CA ARG A 136 -18.21 -14.93 17.18
C ARG A 136 -17.58 -13.69 16.54
N TYR A 137 -16.99 -13.90 15.37
CA TYR A 137 -16.49 -12.84 14.52
C TYR A 137 -16.97 -13.07 13.08
N THR A 138 -16.92 -12.02 12.27
CA THR A 138 -17.09 -12.08 10.81
C THR A 138 -15.88 -11.46 10.12
N THR A 139 -15.71 -11.75 8.84
CA THR A 139 -14.63 -11.19 8.04
C THR A 139 -15.15 -10.66 6.72
N GLU A 140 -14.57 -9.57 6.25
CA GLU A 140 -14.86 -8.98 4.94
C GLU A 140 -13.54 -8.71 4.21
N VAL A 141 -13.58 -8.81 2.88
CA VAL A 141 -12.47 -8.39 2.02
C VAL A 141 -12.94 -7.18 1.24
N LYS A 142 -12.09 -6.16 1.16
CA LYS A 142 -12.33 -4.92 0.42
C LYS A 142 -11.13 -4.60 -0.46
N ALA A 143 -11.27 -3.58 -1.31
CA ALA A 143 -10.12 -3.00 -1.99
C ALA A 143 -9.08 -2.46 -0.99
N GLY A 144 -7.79 -2.50 -1.36
CA GLY A 144 -6.73 -1.91 -0.53
C GLY A 144 -6.86 -0.39 -0.37
N SER A 145 -7.53 0.27 -1.32
CA SER A 145 -7.88 1.70 -1.27
C SER A 145 -9.10 2.02 -0.41
N ALA A 146 -9.79 1.01 0.14
CA ALA A 146 -10.93 1.23 1.02
C ALA A 146 -10.46 1.85 2.35
N TYR A 147 -11.04 3.00 2.70
CA TYR A 147 -10.90 3.61 4.01
C TYR A 147 -12.20 3.45 4.80
N PHE A 148 -12.11 3.04 6.06
CA PHE A 148 -13.28 2.88 6.91
C PHE A 148 -13.66 4.22 7.53
N ASP A 149 -14.56 4.95 6.87
CA ASP A 149 -15.24 6.09 7.46
C ASP A 149 -16.67 5.71 7.85
N GLN A 150 -17.12 6.23 8.99
CA GLN A 150 -18.49 6.16 9.49
C GLN A 150 -19.51 6.90 8.58
N THR A 151 -19.07 7.56 7.51
CA THR A 151 -19.92 8.25 6.52
C THR A 151 -20.75 7.34 5.63
N GLY A 152 -20.54 6.02 5.65
CA GLY A 152 -21.42 5.06 4.97
C GLY A 152 -21.12 4.84 3.48
N ARG A 153 -19.89 5.11 3.01
CA ARG A 153 -19.45 4.89 1.61
C ARG A 153 -19.07 3.43 1.28
N THR A 154 -19.77 2.44 1.81
CA THR A 154 -19.36 1.03 1.72
C THR A 154 -19.51 0.39 0.34
N SER A 155 -20.26 0.96 -0.61
CA SER A 155 -20.69 0.21 -1.81
C SER A 155 -19.71 0.13 -2.99
N GLU A 156 -18.87 1.13 -3.23
CA GLU A 156 -17.90 1.12 -4.36
C GLU A 156 -16.58 0.42 -4.00
N PHE A 157 -16.32 0.24 -2.71
CA PHE A 157 -15.13 -0.41 -2.17
C PHE A 157 -15.40 -1.80 -1.57
N ASP A 158 -16.67 -2.20 -1.44
CA ASP A 158 -17.13 -3.59 -1.24
C ASP A 158 -16.95 -4.40 -2.53
N ALA A 159 -15.70 -4.46 -3.01
CA ALA A 159 -15.29 -5.58 -3.82
C ALA A 159 -15.47 -6.81 -2.93
N ASN A 160 -16.66 -7.44 -2.97
CA ASN A 160 -16.96 -8.74 -2.36
C ASN A 160 -16.11 -9.88 -3.00
N HIS A 161 -14.95 -9.51 -3.54
CA HIS A 161 -13.97 -10.31 -4.24
C HIS A 161 -12.59 -9.67 -4.01
N LEU A 162 -11.56 -10.51 -4.03
CA LEU A 162 -10.18 -10.02 -4.09
C LEU A 162 -10.02 -9.19 -5.35
N ILE A 163 -9.34 -8.04 -5.24
CA ILE A 163 -8.85 -7.34 -6.42
C ILE A 163 -8.06 -8.36 -7.24
N GLN A 164 -8.24 -8.39 -8.57
CA GLN A 164 -7.49 -9.31 -9.42
C GLN A 164 -6.37 -8.66 -10.17
N ASN A 165 -6.13 -7.35 -10.16
CA ASN A 165 -4.90 -6.70 -10.67
C ASN A 165 -4.84 -5.23 -10.30
N PHE A 166 -3.70 -4.58 -10.55
CA PHE A 166 -3.54 -3.15 -10.30
C PHE A 166 -4.55 -2.31 -11.06
N ARG A 167 -4.90 -2.69 -12.30
CA ARG A 167 -5.93 -1.97 -13.07
C ARG A 167 -7.30 -1.99 -12.38
N GLU A 168 -7.70 -3.12 -11.82
CA GLU A 168 -8.97 -3.30 -11.09
C GLU A 168 -9.02 -2.64 -9.72
N MET A 169 -7.87 -2.33 -9.11
CA MET A 169 -7.86 -1.65 -7.82
C MET A 169 -8.53 -0.26 -7.95
N PRO A 170 -9.57 0.06 -7.18
CA PRO A 170 -10.18 1.38 -7.20
C PRO A 170 -9.18 2.48 -6.87
N THR A 171 -9.50 3.68 -7.30
CA THR A 171 -8.81 4.92 -6.92
C THR A 171 -8.79 5.12 -5.40
N PHE A 172 -7.80 5.85 -4.91
CA PHE A 172 -7.75 6.37 -3.55
C PHE A 172 -8.38 7.75 -3.56
N LEU A 173 -9.27 8.01 -2.60
CA LEU A 173 -9.94 9.29 -2.48
C LEU A 173 -9.08 10.31 -1.74
N THR A 174 -9.07 11.55 -2.23
CA THR A 174 -8.34 12.64 -1.58
C THR A 174 -8.80 12.89 -0.14
N SER A 175 -10.11 12.74 0.14
CA SER A 175 -10.70 12.89 1.47
C SER A 175 -10.26 11.79 2.46
N ASP A 176 -10.16 10.54 1.98
CA ASP A 176 -9.70 9.39 2.77
C ASP A 176 -8.23 9.53 3.15
N ILE A 177 -7.38 9.93 2.18
CA ILE A 177 -5.96 10.19 2.42
C ILE A 177 -5.79 11.29 3.46
N ALA A 178 -6.56 12.39 3.36
CA ALA A 178 -6.52 13.47 4.33
C ALA A 178 -6.91 13.02 5.74
N SER A 179 -7.97 12.22 5.84
CA SER A 179 -8.46 11.65 7.09
C SER A 179 -7.41 10.72 7.71
N ALA A 180 -6.84 9.81 6.92
CA ALA A 180 -5.78 8.91 7.35
C ALA A 180 -4.55 9.69 7.85
N CYS A 181 -4.12 10.71 7.10
CA CYS A 181 -2.99 11.54 7.46
C CYS A 181 -3.20 12.27 8.80
N THR A 182 -4.40 12.83 9.00
CA THR A 182 -4.78 13.49 10.26
C THR A 182 -4.73 12.51 11.44
N THR A 183 -5.30 11.31 11.26
CA THR A 183 -5.28 10.25 12.27
C THR A 183 -3.85 9.85 12.62
N MET A 184 -3.01 9.55 11.62
CA MET A 184 -1.61 9.18 11.85
C MET A 184 -0.82 10.31 12.51
N TYR A 185 -1.02 11.56 12.08
CA TYR A 185 -0.36 12.72 12.68
C TYR A 185 -0.69 12.86 14.17
N ASN A 186 -1.95 12.64 14.54
CA ASN A 186 -2.42 12.72 15.92
C ASN A 186 -1.95 11.52 16.77
N TYR A 187 -1.78 10.34 16.19
CA TYR A 187 -1.35 9.13 16.91
C TYR A 187 0.17 8.95 17.00
N ILE A 188 0.95 9.66 16.18
CA ILE A 188 2.42 9.68 16.31
C ILE A 188 2.89 9.93 17.76
N PRO A 189 2.45 10.98 18.49
CA PRO A 189 2.89 11.23 19.87
C PRO A 189 2.36 10.23 20.91
N GLU A 190 1.39 9.38 20.54
CA GLU A 190 0.82 8.36 21.45
C GLU A 190 1.68 7.09 21.51
N GLN A 191 2.70 6.99 20.65
CA GLN A 191 3.73 5.99 20.76
C GLN A 191 4.71 6.36 21.88
N ASP A 192 5.36 5.35 22.49
CA ASP A 192 6.42 5.55 23.47
C ASP A 192 7.68 6.16 22.82
N GLN A 193 7.67 7.48 22.61
CA GLN A 193 8.75 8.25 22.00
C GLN A 193 8.77 9.71 22.49
N THR A 194 9.90 10.39 22.28
CA THR A 194 10.06 11.79 22.68
C THR A 194 9.28 12.75 21.77
N SER A 195 9.03 13.97 22.26
CA SER A 195 8.41 15.03 21.44
C SER A 195 9.30 15.45 20.26
N ALA A 196 10.62 15.25 20.33
CA ALA A 196 11.51 15.52 19.21
C ALA A 196 11.35 14.47 18.10
N GLU A 197 11.32 13.19 18.46
CA GLU A 197 11.04 12.08 17.53
C GLU A 197 9.66 12.20 16.91
N SER A 198 8.64 12.52 17.72
CA SER A 198 7.27 12.75 17.23
C SER A 198 7.21 13.86 16.17
N ARG A 199 7.92 14.98 16.38
CA ARG A 199 7.98 16.07 15.38
C ARG A 199 8.70 15.63 14.11
N ALA A 200 9.79 14.88 14.23
CA ALA A 200 10.52 14.36 13.07
C ALA A 200 9.66 13.38 12.27
N GLN A 201 8.97 12.45 12.94
CA GLN A 201 8.08 11.47 12.31
C GLN A 201 6.88 12.16 11.63
N ARG A 202 6.27 13.17 12.27
CA ARG A 202 5.22 14.00 11.65
C ARG A 202 5.70 14.70 10.38
N SER A 203 6.93 15.24 10.38
CA SER A 203 7.50 15.84 9.18
C SER A 203 7.66 14.80 8.06
N LYS A 204 8.13 13.59 8.37
CA LYS A 204 8.22 12.49 7.39
C LYS A 204 6.86 12.10 6.85
N LEU A 205 5.84 11.99 7.71
CA LEU A 205 4.47 11.67 7.31
C LEU A 205 3.94 12.66 6.27
N LEU A 206 4.10 13.97 6.51
CA LEU A 206 3.64 15.00 5.58
C LEU A 206 4.37 14.89 4.22
N THR A 207 5.70 14.77 4.24
CA THR A 207 6.49 14.63 3.02
C THR A 207 6.12 13.36 2.24
N GLN A 208 6.02 12.21 2.90
CA GLN A 208 5.69 10.95 2.23
C GLN A 208 4.26 10.94 1.71
N THR A 209 3.32 11.58 2.41
CA THR A 209 1.95 11.72 1.91
C THR A 209 1.91 12.47 0.59
N GLN A 210 2.67 13.57 0.46
CA GLN A 210 2.77 14.32 -0.80
C GLN A 210 3.39 13.47 -1.93
N VAL A 211 4.45 12.72 -1.63
CA VAL A 211 5.08 11.81 -2.59
C VAL A 211 4.09 10.75 -3.08
N LEU A 212 3.36 10.12 -2.17
CA LEU A 212 2.37 9.09 -2.49
C LEU A 212 1.20 9.64 -3.30
N VAL A 213 0.68 10.82 -2.93
CA VAL A 213 -0.39 11.50 -3.69
C VAL A 213 0.04 11.75 -5.13
N GLY A 214 1.25 12.30 -5.33
CA GLY A 214 1.79 12.53 -6.67
C GLY A 214 1.95 11.23 -7.47
N ALA A 215 2.51 10.18 -6.85
CA ALA A 215 2.65 8.87 -7.51
C ALA A 215 1.29 8.26 -7.89
N LEU A 216 0.29 8.35 -7.00
CA LEU A 216 -1.06 7.84 -7.29
C LEU A 216 -1.74 8.64 -8.40
N GLU A 217 -1.54 9.96 -8.47
CA GLU A 217 -2.04 10.79 -9.57
C GLU A 217 -1.41 10.38 -10.91
N GLU A 218 -0.08 10.22 -10.95
CA GLU A 218 0.64 9.77 -12.15
C GLU A 218 0.18 8.38 -12.63
N LEU A 219 -0.18 7.49 -11.70
CA LEU A 219 -0.68 6.14 -11.99
C LEU A 219 -2.19 6.09 -12.30
N GLY A 220 -2.90 7.22 -12.27
CA GLY A 220 -4.36 7.26 -12.43
C GLY A 220 -5.12 6.53 -11.33
N LYS A 221 -4.54 6.49 -10.12
CA LYS A 221 -5.08 5.88 -8.91
C LYS A 221 -5.48 6.89 -7.85
N LEU A 222 -5.47 8.18 -8.15
CA LEU A 222 -6.02 9.21 -7.28
C LEU A 222 -7.36 9.72 -7.84
N GLU A 223 -8.36 9.88 -6.98
CA GLU A 223 -9.63 10.49 -7.32
C GLU A 223 -9.96 11.65 -6.38
N ASN A 224 -10.23 12.82 -6.97
CA ASN A 224 -10.72 13.98 -6.26
C ASN A 224 -12.25 13.90 -6.14
N ASP A 225 -12.72 13.62 -4.94
CA ASP A 225 -14.12 13.38 -4.63
C ASP A 225 -14.88 14.64 -4.17
N GLY A 226 -14.40 15.82 -4.56
CA GLY A 226 -15.12 17.08 -4.37
C GLY A 226 -15.05 17.65 -2.95
N GLY A 227 -14.21 17.07 -2.08
CA GLY A 227 -13.62 17.86 -1.00
C GLY A 227 -12.94 19.08 -1.62
N SER A 228 -13.09 20.26 -1.04
CA SER A 228 -12.59 21.55 -1.58
C SER A 228 -11.05 21.66 -1.67
N TYR A 229 -10.34 20.54 -1.77
CA TYR A 229 -8.96 20.41 -1.35
C TYR A 229 -8.17 19.58 -2.36
N ASP A 230 -7.03 20.12 -2.79
CA ASP A 230 -5.92 19.32 -3.32
C ASP A 230 -5.46 18.37 -2.20
N ALA A 231 -5.28 17.07 -2.48
CA ALA A 231 -4.86 16.06 -1.50
C ALA A 231 -3.60 16.48 -0.72
N ASN A 232 -2.67 17.20 -1.36
CA ASN A 232 -1.48 17.74 -0.70
C ASN A 232 -1.83 18.71 0.44
N SER A 233 -2.87 19.52 0.21
CA SER A 233 -3.32 20.56 1.13
C SER A 233 -4.34 20.07 2.16
N ALA A 234 -4.86 18.86 1.98
CA ALA A 234 -5.86 18.28 2.86
C ALA A 234 -5.24 17.79 4.18
N CYS A 235 -4.03 17.22 4.15
CA CYS A 235 -3.32 16.87 5.38
C CYS A 235 -2.78 18.10 6.12
N GLU A 236 -2.07 19.00 5.42
CA GLU A 236 -1.47 20.20 6.03
C GLU A 236 -2.52 21.04 6.78
N ARG A 237 -3.67 21.30 6.16
CA ARG A 237 -4.74 22.07 6.82
C ARG A 237 -5.42 21.32 7.96
N ALA A 238 -5.59 20.00 7.86
CA ALA A 238 -6.19 19.23 8.95
C ALA A 238 -5.33 19.23 10.22
N VAL A 239 -4.01 19.44 10.07
CA VAL A 239 -3.08 19.57 11.19
C VAL A 239 -2.75 21.03 11.54
N GLY A 240 -3.40 22.00 10.87
CA GLY A 240 -3.27 23.44 11.14
C GLY A 240 -1.96 24.07 10.63
N LEU A 241 -1.38 23.53 9.57
CA LEU A 241 -0.22 24.07 8.84
C LEU A 241 -0.70 24.77 7.55
#